data_AF-A0A5N4DW69-F1
#
_entry.id   AF-A0A5N4DW69-F1
#
_cell.length_a   1.000
_cell.length_b   1.000
_cell.length_c   1.000
_cell.angle_alpha   90.00
_cell.angle_beta   90.00
_cell.angle_gamma   90.00
#
_symmetry.space_group_name_H-M   'P 1'
#
loop_
_entity.id
_entity.type
_entity.pdbx_description
1 polymer ?
#
loop_
_entity_poly.entity_id
_entity_poly.type
_entity_poly.pdbx_seq_one_letter_code
_entity_poly.pdbx_strand_id
1 'polypeptide(L)'
;MTQLLTRAKAGQGENDEEQEALPSLDKPGWYSQGNAVHLYELLKKMTGKPEPKVVYFGDSMHSDIFPARHYSNWETVLILEELSGDREGKPEESEPLEKKGKYEGPKAKALNTLSKKWGSFFIDSVSGLENTEDSLVYTWSCKRISTYSTIVIPSIEAIAELPLDYKFTRFSSNNSKTAGYYPNPPLVLSSDGMLTTK
;
A
#
# COMPACT_ATOMS: atom_id res chain seq x y z
N MET A 1 -12.87 22.60 15.80
CA MET A 1 -11.50 23.13 15.66
C MET A 1 -11.10 22.95 14.20
N THR A 2 -10.79 24.06 13.55
CA THR A 2 -10.72 24.32 12.10
C THR A 2 -9.90 23.28 11.32
N GLN A 3 -10.51 22.51 10.41
CA GLN A 3 -9.72 21.90 9.32
C GLN A 3 -9.50 22.97 8.26
N LEU A 4 -8.23 23.33 8.09
CA LEU A 4 -7.75 24.25 7.08
C LEU A 4 -8.25 23.82 5.69
N LEU A 5 -8.93 24.73 5.02
CA LEU A 5 -9.12 24.68 3.57
C LEU A 5 -7.75 24.99 2.94
N THR A 6 -6.83 24.02 2.92
CA THR A 6 -5.52 24.20 2.30
C THR A 6 -5.74 24.33 0.80
N ARG A 7 -5.53 25.54 0.27
CA ARG A 7 -5.64 25.82 -1.17
C ARG A 7 -4.33 25.43 -1.86
N ALA A 8 -4.44 24.87 -3.06
CA ALA A 8 -3.28 24.52 -3.86
C ALA A 8 -2.63 25.80 -4.40
N LYS A 9 -1.30 25.79 -4.53
CA LYS A 9 -0.52 26.83 -5.22
C LYS A 9 0.08 26.22 -6.48
N ALA A 10 0.17 26.99 -7.56
CA ALA A 10 1.02 26.59 -8.70
C ALA A 10 2.48 26.53 -8.24
N GLY A 11 3.36 25.89 -9.00
CA GLY A 11 4.81 26.02 -8.83
C GLY A 11 5.48 26.34 -10.16
N GLN A 12 6.39 27.31 -10.17
CA GLN A 12 7.40 27.48 -11.23
C GLN A 12 8.79 27.16 -10.63
N GLY A 13 9.61 26.41 -11.37
CA GLY A 13 10.85 25.79 -10.86
C GLY A 13 11.98 26.72 -10.43
N GLU A 14 11.80 28.04 -10.45
CA GLU A 14 12.76 29.03 -9.98
C GLU A 14 11.97 30.24 -9.48
N ASN A 15 11.63 30.27 -8.19
CA ASN A 15 11.40 31.47 -7.34
C ASN A 15 10.60 31.07 -6.09
N ASP A 16 11.22 31.18 -4.92
CA ASP A 16 10.62 31.01 -3.58
C ASP A 16 9.72 32.21 -3.20
N GLU A 17 9.01 32.80 -4.17
CA GLU A 17 8.01 33.82 -3.87
C GLU A 17 6.71 33.13 -3.42
N GLU A 18 6.08 33.63 -2.35
CA GLU A 18 4.82 33.12 -1.83
C GLU A 18 3.70 33.24 -2.88
N GLN A 19 3.56 32.22 -3.73
CA GLN A 19 2.52 32.20 -4.75
C GLN A 19 1.14 32.22 -4.10
N GLU A 20 0.24 33.04 -4.66
CA GLU A 20 -1.14 33.13 -4.19
C GLU A 20 -1.85 31.79 -4.36
N ALA A 21 -2.70 31.49 -3.39
CA ALA A 21 -3.56 30.31 -3.42
C ALA A 21 -4.44 30.33 -4.68
N LEU A 22 -4.38 29.27 -5.49
CA LEU A 22 -5.18 29.16 -6.69
C LEU A 22 -6.66 29.03 -6.35
N PRO A 23 -7.55 29.78 -7.03
CA PRO A 23 -8.99 29.66 -6.85
C PRO A 23 -9.54 28.34 -7.42
N SER A 24 -8.91 27.81 -8.48
CA SER A 24 -9.27 26.54 -9.12
C SER A 24 -8.08 25.88 -9.80
N LEU A 25 -8.12 24.54 -9.88
CA LEU A 25 -7.22 23.72 -10.68
C LEU A 25 -7.88 23.48 -12.04
N ASP A 26 -7.29 24.00 -13.12
CA ASP A 26 -7.90 23.98 -14.47
C ASP A 26 -7.07 23.23 -15.51
N LYS A 27 -5.77 23.07 -15.29
CA LYS A 27 -4.84 22.49 -16.27
C LYS A 27 -3.89 21.49 -15.61
N PRO A 28 -3.30 20.56 -16.35
CA PRO A 28 -2.20 19.76 -15.84
C PRO A 28 -1.01 20.65 -15.48
N GLY A 29 -0.29 20.35 -14.40
CA GLY A 29 0.84 21.16 -13.95
C GLY A 29 1.41 20.71 -12.61
N TRP A 30 2.40 21.46 -12.14
CA TRP A 30 3.01 21.27 -10.84
C TRP A 30 2.23 22.07 -9.80
N TYR A 31 1.79 21.37 -8.76
CA TYR A 31 1.00 21.95 -7.68
C TYR A 31 1.63 21.61 -6.34
N SER A 32 1.59 22.57 -5.43
CA SER A 32 1.97 22.36 -4.03
C SER A 32 0.76 22.60 -3.14
N GLN A 33 0.70 21.88 -2.03
CA GLN A 33 -0.45 21.90 -1.12
C GLN A 33 -1.76 21.49 -1.83
N GLY A 34 -2.89 21.58 -1.15
CA GLY A 34 -4.20 21.30 -1.73
C GLY A 34 -4.99 20.24 -0.97
N ASN A 35 -6.06 19.77 -1.61
CA ASN A 35 -6.99 18.79 -1.02
C ASN A 35 -7.59 17.91 -2.12
N ALA A 36 -8.16 16.78 -1.70
CA ALA A 36 -8.72 15.78 -2.61
C ALA A 36 -9.91 16.28 -3.43
N VAL A 37 -10.70 17.23 -2.92
CA VAL A 37 -11.85 17.81 -3.63
C VAL A 37 -11.38 18.57 -4.87
N HIS A 38 -10.41 19.47 -4.70
CA HIS A 38 -9.85 20.23 -5.82
C HIS A 38 -9.17 19.32 -6.83
N LEU A 39 -8.44 18.30 -6.36
CA LEU A 39 -7.83 17.30 -7.25
C LEU A 39 -8.91 16.54 -8.05
N TYR A 40 -10.01 16.14 -7.41
CA TYR A 40 -11.10 15.43 -8.07
C TYR A 40 -11.76 16.29 -9.16
N GLU A 41 -11.98 17.58 -8.91
CA GLU A 41 -12.49 18.52 -9.91
C GLU A 41 -11.54 18.70 -11.10
N LEU A 42 -10.22 18.74 -10.85
CA LEU A 42 -9.22 18.73 -11.93
C LEU A 42 -9.32 17.45 -12.76
N LEU A 43 -9.43 16.28 -12.11
CA LEU A 43 -9.55 14.98 -12.79
C LEU A 43 -10.83 14.90 -13.65
N LYS A 44 -11.96 15.46 -13.18
CA LYS A 44 -13.18 15.55 -13.99
C LYS A 44 -12.94 16.33 -15.28
N LYS A 45 -12.33 17.51 -15.16
CA LYS A 45 -12.00 18.36 -16.32
C LYS A 45 -11.04 17.67 -17.28
N MET A 46 -9.98 17.06 -16.76
CA MET A 46 -8.94 16.40 -17.58
C MET A 46 -9.46 15.15 -18.30
N THR A 47 -10.34 14.38 -17.66
CA THR A 47 -10.85 13.12 -18.23
C THR A 47 -12.13 13.30 -19.04
N GLY A 48 -12.80 14.46 -18.92
CA GLY A 48 -14.13 14.71 -19.49
C GLY A 48 -15.24 13.83 -18.88
N LYS A 49 -14.96 13.13 -17.77
CA LYS A 49 -15.91 12.24 -17.10
C LYS A 49 -16.52 12.95 -15.90
N PRO A 50 -17.85 12.89 -15.70
CA PRO A 50 -18.50 13.49 -14.53
C PRO A 50 -18.08 12.77 -13.24
N GLU A 51 -17.82 11.47 -13.32
CA GLU A 51 -17.44 10.61 -12.19
C GLU A 51 -16.20 9.78 -12.56
N PRO A 52 -14.98 10.39 -12.54
CA PRO A 52 -13.76 9.64 -12.76
C PRO A 52 -13.55 8.64 -11.62
N LYS A 53 -13.16 7.41 -11.99
CA LYS A 53 -12.70 6.40 -11.02
C LYS A 53 -11.26 6.68 -10.66
N VAL A 54 -10.96 6.73 -9.36
CA VAL A 54 -9.63 7.05 -8.86
C VAL A 54 -9.11 5.89 -8.03
N VAL A 55 -7.86 5.52 -8.30
CA VAL A 55 -7.07 4.60 -7.49
C VAL A 55 -5.91 5.39 -6.91
N TYR A 56 -5.72 5.32 -5.60
CA TYR A 56 -4.65 6.01 -4.88
C TYR A 56 -3.69 5.00 -4.26
N PHE A 57 -2.40 5.17 -4.53
CA PHE A 57 -1.33 4.34 -4.01
C PHE A 57 -0.65 5.09 -2.87
N GLY A 58 -0.40 4.40 -1.76
CA GLY A 58 0.31 4.96 -0.62
C GLY A 58 0.90 3.88 0.27
N ASP A 59 1.91 4.22 1.05
CA ASP A 59 2.62 3.33 1.96
C ASP A 59 2.17 3.52 3.42
N SER A 60 1.52 4.64 3.72
CA SER A 60 1.04 4.96 5.06
C SER A 60 -0.45 4.66 5.23
N MET A 61 -0.74 3.72 6.13
CA MET A 61 -2.12 3.43 6.55
C MET A 61 -2.86 4.65 7.10
N HIS A 62 -2.14 5.55 7.77
CA HIS A 62 -2.73 6.69 8.48
C HIS A 62 -2.91 7.92 7.58
N SER A 63 -1.89 8.30 6.80
CA SER A 63 -1.94 9.52 5.98
C SER A 63 -2.51 9.28 4.60
N ASP A 64 -2.39 8.06 4.07
CA ASP A 64 -2.68 7.82 2.66
C ASP A 64 -3.95 6.99 2.53
N ILE A 65 -3.94 5.77 3.08
CA ILE A 65 -5.02 4.80 2.86
C ILE A 65 -6.30 5.22 3.56
N PHE A 66 -6.24 5.49 4.86
CA PHE A 66 -7.43 5.85 5.62
C PHE A 66 -8.10 7.13 5.07
N PRO A 67 -7.40 8.26 4.82
CA PRO A 67 -8.04 9.46 4.34
C PRO A 67 -8.59 9.33 2.91
N ALA A 68 -7.85 8.70 1.99
CA ALA A 68 -8.31 8.49 0.63
C ALA A 68 -9.57 7.60 0.57
N ARG A 69 -9.62 6.56 1.40
CA ARG A 69 -10.79 5.67 1.48
C ARG A 69 -11.96 6.34 2.20
N HIS A 70 -11.72 6.97 3.34
CA HIS A 70 -12.79 7.43 4.23
C HIS A 70 -13.41 8.76 3.78
N TYR A 71 -12.59 9.72 3.34
CA TYR A 71 -13.07 11.06 2.97
C TYR A 71 -13.36 11.21 1.48
N SER A 72 -12.65 10.47 0.62
CA SER A 72 -12.80 10.58 -0.84
C SER A 72 -13.47 9.36 -1.49
N ASN A 73 -13.68 8.28 -0.72
CA ASN A 73 -14.20 7.00 -1.23
C ASN A 73 -13.43 6.47 -2.45
N TRP A 74 -12.13 6.76 -2.53
CA TRP A 74 -11.28 6.26 -3.61
C TRP A 74 -10.95 4.78 -3.40
N GLU A 75 -10.57 4.12 -4.48
CA GLU A 75 -9.93 2.81 -4.39
C GLU A 75 -8.49 3.03 -3.90
N THR A 76 -8.02 2.18 -3.00
CA THR A 76 -6.73 2.38 -2.33
C THR A 76 -5.85 1.15 -2.46
N VAL A 77 -4.58 1.38 -2.80
CA VAL A 77 -3.56 0.34 -2.89
C VAL A 77 -2.51 0.65 -1.82
N LEU A 78 -2.43 -0.21 -0.82
CA LEU A 78 -1.36 -0.10 0.18
C LEU A 78 -0.09 -0.74 -0.36
N ILE A 79 1.00 0.02 -0.35
CA ILE A 79 2.35 -0.48 -0.58
C ILE A 79 2.89 -0.89 0.79
N LEU A 80 3.13 -2.18 1.00
CA LEU A 80 3.55 -2.75 2.27
C LEU A 80 4.80 -3.59 2.07
N GLU A 81 5.97 -2.99 2.31
CA GLU A 81 7.26 -3.63 2.07
C GLU A 81 7.46 -4.91 2.90
N GLU A 82 6.77 -5.05 4.03
CA GLU A 82 6.79 -6.25 4.88
C GLU A 82 6.23 -7.50 4.17
N LEU A 83 5.50 -7.34 3.06
CA LEU A 83 5.11 -8.46 2.18
C LEU A 83 6.25 -9.01 1.33
N SER A 84 7.41 -8.33 1.31
CA SER A 84 8.58 -8.78 0.56
C SER A 84 9.41 -9.83 1.30
N GLY A 85 9.01 -10.23 2.51
CA GLY A 85 9.74 -11.21 3.31
C GLY A 85 9.64 -12.63 2.74
N ASP A 86 10.80 -13.30 2.70
CA ASP A 86 11.08 -14.59 2.08
C ASP A 86 10.80 -14.70 0.57
N ARG A 87 11.61 -13.98 -0.22
CA ARG A 87 12.21 -14.65 -1.38
C ARG A 87 13.20 -15.70 -0.85
N GLU A 88 12.69 -16.87 -0.45
CA GLU A 88 13.55 -18.06 -0.39
C GLU A 88 14.28 -18.16 -1.73
N GLY A 89 15.60 -18.29 -1.66
CA GLY A 89 16.50 -18.11 -2.80
C GLY A 89 16.05 -18.86 -4.05
N LYS A 90 15.78 -18.12 -5.13
CA LYS A 90 16.14 -18.61 -6.45
C LYS A 90 17.64 -18.29 -6.61
N PRO A 91 18.52 -19.28 -6.86
CA PRO A 91 19.81 -18.97 -7.42
C PRO A 91 19.53 -18.27 -8.74
N GLU A 92 19.97 -17.03 -8.90
CA GLU A 92 20.07 -16.44 -10.23
C GLU A 92 20.98 -17.37 -11.04
N GLU A 93 20.38 -18.09 -12.00
CA GLU A 93 21.13 -18.77 -13.03
C GLU A 93 21.89 -17.69 -13.82
N SER A 94 23.15 -17.51 -13.43
CA SER A 94 24.28 -17.02 -14.22
C SER A 94 23.93 -16.18 -15.46
N GLU A 95 23.87 -14.85 -15.30
CA GLU A 95 24.15 -13.94 -16.41
C GLU A 95 25.64 -13.52 -16.42
N PRO A 96 26.25 -13.28 -17.60
CA PRO A 96 27.69 -13.14 -17.72
C PRO A 96 28.23 -11.86 -17.08
N LEU A 97 29.44 -11.95 -16.55
CA LEU A 97 30.21 -10.87 -15.92
C LEU A 97 30.54 -9.75 -16.93
N GLU A 98 29.61 -8.85 -17.20
CA GLU A 98 29.93 -7.60 -17.89
C GLU A 98 30.10 -6.45 -16.88
N LYS A 99 31.38 -6.16 -16.61
CA LYS A 99 31.97 -4.95 -15.99
C LYS A 99 30.99 -4.04 -15.22
N LYS A 100 30.72 -4.37 -13.96
CA LYS A 100 30.06 -3.46 -13.02
C LYS A 100 31.01 -2.34 -12.57
N GLY A 101 30.56 -1.09 -12.74
CA GLY A 101 31.13 0.08 -12.06
C GLY A 101 30.95 -0.05 -10.53
N LYS A 102 31.83 0.61 -9.76
CA LYS A 102 31.96 0.50 -8.29
C LYS A 102 30.82 1.15 -7.48
N TYR A 103 29.57 0.90 -7.84
CA TYR A 103 28.41 1.31 -7.04
C TYR A 103 27.44 0.13 -6.92
N GLU A 104 27.82 -0.87 -6.12
CA GLU A 104 26.83 -1.80 -5.56
C GLU A 104 26.12 -1.04 -4.43
N GLY A 105 24.89 -0.59 -4.70
CA GLY A 105 23.98 -0.17 -3.64
C GLY A 105 23.79 -1.31 -2.63
N PRO A 106 23.43 -1.01 -1.36
CA PRO A 106 23.29 -2.04 -0.34
C PRO A 106 22.32 -3.12 -0.83
N LYS A 107 22.77 -4.37 -0.87
CA LYS A 107 21.93 -5.55 -1.10
C LYS A 107 20.74 -5.46 -0.15
N ALA A 108 19.54 -5.32 -0.70
CA ALA A 108 18.31 -5.24 0.09
C ALA A 108 18.25 -6.47 1.00
N LYS A 109 18.45 -6.25 2.30
CA LYS A 109 18.27 -7.30 3.31
C LYS A 109 16.83 -7.76 3.18
N ALA A 110 16.62 -9.07 3.08
CA ALA A 110 15.29 -9.66 3.22
C ALA A 110 14.68 -9.08 4.50
N LEU A 111 13.61 -8.30 4.35
CA LEU A 111 12.88 -7.77 5.48
C LEU A 111 12.16 -8.96 6.09
N ASN A 112 12.65 -9.42 7.23
CA ASN A 112 12.04 -10.52 7.96
C ASN A 112 10.59 -10.11 8.28
N THR A 113 9.61 -10.88 7.81
CA THR A 113 8.19 -10.74 8.16
C THR A 113 7.93 -10.90 9.67
N LEU A 114 8.94 -11.40 10.41
CA LEU A 114 8.92 -11.66 11.84
C LEU A 114 10.04 -10.91 12.55
N SER A 115 9.66 -9.90 13.33
CA SER A 115 10.58 -9.18 14.22
C SER A 115 10.86 -10.00 15.48
N LYS A 116 12.14 -10.14 15.85
CA LYS A 116 12.54 -10.78 17.12
C LYS A 116 12.03 -10.05 18.36
N LYS A 117 11.76 -8.74 18.24
CA LYS A 117 11.34 -7.90 19.37
C LYS A 117 9.82 -7.69 19.38
N TRP A 118 9.21 -7.58 18.21
CA TRP A 118 7.81 -7.15 18.07
C TRP A 118 6.90 -8.22 17.46
N GLY A 119 7.43 -9.38 17.11
CA GLY A 119 6.66 -10.45 16.48
C GLY A 119 6.27 -10.12 15.03
N SER A 120 5.16 -10.69 14.59
CA SER A 120 4.67 -10.52 13.22
C SER A 120 3.87 -9.23 13.08
N PHE A 121 3.97 -8.59 11.92
CA PHE A 121 3.14 -7.45 11.62
C PHE A 121 1.65 -7.82 11.44
N PHE A 122 1.36 -9.05 11.04
CA PHE A 122 0.01 -9.46 10.60
C PHE A 122 -0.79 -10.20 11.67
N ILE A 123 -0.10 -10.95 12.53
CA ILE A 123 -0.71 -11.84 13.51
C ILE A 123 0.00 -11.74 14.86
N ASP A 124 -0.72 -12.08 15.92
CA ASP A 124 -0.21 -12.19 17.28
C ASP A 124 -0.70 -13.49 17.90
N SER A 125 0.05 -14.02 18.87
CA SER A 125 -0.30 -15.22 19.64
C SER A 125 -0.73 -14.79 21.03
N VAL A 126 -2.01 -15.01 21.36
CA VAL A 126 -2.53 -14.74 22.70
C VAL A 126 -2.63 -16.07 23.43
N SER A 127 -1.90 -16.19 24.55
CA SER A 127 -1.97 -17.38 25.38
C SER A 127 -3.34 -17.49 26.05
N GLY A 128 -3.95 -18.67 25.92
CA GLY A 128 -5.17 -18.99 26.64
C GLY A 128 -4.91 -19.10 28.14
N LEU A 129 -5.92 -18.79 28.96
CA LEU A 129 -5.88 -19.12 30.38
C LEU A 129 -5.83 -20.66 30.53
N GLU A 130 -4.87 -21.16 31.31
CA GLU A 130 -4.61 -22.56 31.71
C GLU A 130 -5.05 -23.67 30.72
N ASN A 131 -4.07 -24.29 30.06
CA ASN A 131 -4.17 -25.53 29.26
C ASN A 131 -4.88 -25.46 27.90
N THR A 132 -5.08 -24.27 27.33
CA THR A 132 -5.58 -24.11 25.96
C THR A 132 -4.43 -23.68 25.04
N GLU A 133 -4.32 -24.27 23.85
CA GLU A 133 -3.33 -23.87 22.82
C GLU A 133 -3.40 -22.37 22.52
N ASP A 134 -2.25 -21.77 22.20
CA ASP A 134 -2.16 -20.36 21.86
C ASP A 134 -3.07 -20.02 20.67
N SER A 135 -3.95 -19.02 20.85
CA SER A 135 -4.85 -18.59 19.79
C SER A 135 -4.17 -17.53 18.93
N LEU A 136 -4.09 -17.79 17.63
CA LEU A 136 -3.61 -16.81 16.66
C LEU A 136 -4.70 -15.78 16.36
N VAL A 137 -4.38 -14.51 16.53
CA VAL A 137 -5.28 -13.39 16.27
C VAL A 137 -4.67 -12.41 15.29
N TYR A 138 -5.48 -11.85 14.40
CA TYR A 138 -5.02 -10.77 13.53
C TYR A 138 -4.67 -9.52 14.35
N THR A 139 -3.51 -8.95 14.06
CA THR A 139 -3.07 -7.68 14.66
C THR A 139 -4.02 -6.55 14.28
N TRP A 140 -3.90 -5.43 14.99
CA TRP A 140 -4.59 -4.21 14.60
C TRP A 140 -4.23 -3.80 13.17
N SER A 141 -2.95 -3.89 12.77
CA SER A 141 -2.49 -3.55 11.42
C SER A 141 -3.18 -4.39 10.35
N CYS A 142 -3.21 -5.72 10.49
CA CYS A 142 -3.87 -6.61 9.53
C CYS A 142 -5.38 -6.33 9.40
N LYS A 143 -6.05 -6.08 10.53
CA LYS A 143 -7.47 -5.70 10.54
C LYS A 143 -7.71 -4.39 9.80
N ARG A 144 -6.85 -3.38 9.99
CA ARG A 144 -6.99 -2.09 9.30
C ARG A 144 -6.72 -2.20 7.81
N ILE A 145 -5.73 -2.99 7.41
CA ILE A 145 -5.41 -3.25 6.00
C ILE A 145 -6.65 -3.77 5.27
N SER A 146 -7.23 -4.86 5.76
CA SER A 146 -8.41 -5.48 5.14
C SER A 146 -9.67 -4.59 5.18
N THR A 147 -9.71 -3.61 6.08
CA THR A 147 -10.85 -2.68 6.20
C THR A 147 -10.76 -1.52 5.22
N TYR A 148 -9.58 -0.93 5.04
CA TYR A 148 -9.42 0.35 4.34
C TYR A 148 -8.71 0.26 2.99
N SER A 149 -7.94 -0.81 2.75
CA SER A 149 -7.26 -1.04 1.48
C SER A 149 -8.16 -1.84 0.53
N THR A 150 -8.08 -1.54 -0.76
CA THR A 150 -8.70 -2.37 -1.81
C THR A 150 -7.84 -3.60 -2.09
N ILE A 151 -6.53 -3.39 -2.20
CA ILE A 151 -5.49 -4.42 -2.36
C ILE A 151 -4.21 -3.99 -1.62
N VAL A 152 -3.28 -4.92 -1.39
CA VAL A 152 -1.94 -4.61 -0.87
C VAL A 152 -0.87 -5.16 -1.80
N ILE A 153 0.20 -4.41 -2.03
CA ILE A 153 1.31 -4.82 -2.88
C ILE A 153 2.63 -4.66 -2.12
N PRO A 154 3.65 -5.51 -2.35
CA PRO A 154 4.95 -5.35 -1.73
C PRO A 154 5.71 -4.13 -2.27
N SER A 155 5.53 -3.83 -3.56
CA SER A 155 6.10 -2.67 -4.25
C SER A 155 5.33 -2.40 -5.54
N ILE A 156 5.56 -1.24 -6.19
CA ILE A 156 4.94 -0.90 -7.47
C ILE A 156 5.45 -1.81 -8.60
N GLU A 157 6.73 -2.18 -8.54
CA GLU A 157 7.36 -3.06 -9.52
C GLU A 157 6.67 -4.42 -9.58
N ALA A 158 6.21 -4.92 -8.43
CA ALA A 158 5.53 -6.21 -8.33
C ALA A 158 4.21 -6.29 -9.12
N ILE A 159 3.62 -5.15 -9.51
CA ILE A 159 2.43 -5.11 -10.37
C ILE A 159 2.73 -4.55 -11.77
N ALA A 160 3.88 -3.91 -11.98
CA ALA A 160 4.26 -3.34 -13.27
C ALA A 160 4.51 -4.42 -14.33
N GLU A 161 4.85 -5.64 -13.90
CA GLU A 161 5.05 -6.81 -14.77
C GLU A 161 3.73 -7.49 -15.19
N LEU A 162 2.61 -7.14 -14.56
CA LEU A 162 1.32 -7.75 -14.84
C LEU A 162 0.64 -7.10 -16.07
N PRO A 163 -0.18 -7.86 -16.82
CA PRO A 163 -0.98 -7.31 -17.90
C PRO A 163 -1.90 -6.16 -17.43
N LEU A 164 -2.15 -5.18 -18.30
CA LEU A 164 -3.03 -4.04 -17.98
C LEU A 164 -4.47 -4.44 -17.64
N ASP A 165 -4.92 -5.60 -18.12
CA ASP A 165 -6.25 -6.17 -17.87
C ASP A 165 -6.27 -7.21 -16.73
N TYR A 166 -5.17 -7.33 -15.99
CA TYR A 166 -5.09 -8.21 -14.83
C TYR A 166 -6.16 -7.84 -13.78
N LYS A 167 -6.85 -8.86 -13.26
CA LYS A 167 -7.93 -8.69 -12.28
C LYS A 167 -7.44 -9.10 -10.90
N PHE A 168 -7.23 -8.11 -10.04
CA PHE A 168 -6.86 -8.35 -8.64
C PHE A 168 -8.05 -8.80 -7.80
N THR A 169 -7.82 -9.77 -6.93
CA THR A 169 -8.74 -10.10 -5.85
C THR A 169 -8.72 -8.98 -4.82
N ARG A 170 -9.90 -8.54 -4.40
CA ARG A 170 -10.09 -7.39 -3.52
C ARG A 170 -10.44 -7.82 -2.11
N PHE A 171 -10.03 -7.02 -1.13
CA PHE A 171 -10.61 -7.14 0.21
C PHE A 171 -12.11 -6.87 0.15
N SER A 172 -12.87 -7.69 0.88
CA SER A 172 -14.30 -7.48 1.06
C SER A 172 -14.73 -7.99 2.42
N SER A 173 -15.85 -7.47 2.94
CA SER A 173 -16.45 -7.96 4.19
C SER A 173 -16.94 -9.41 4.10
N ASN A 174 -17.15 -9.92 2.88
CA ASN A 174 -17.81 -11.20 2.62
C ASN A 174 -16.83 -12.31 2.27
N ASN A 175 -15.55 -11.99 2.05
CA ASN A 175 -14.49 -12.95 1.71
C ASN A 175 -13.55 -13.14 2.90
N SER A 176 -12.64 -14.11 2.80
CA SER A 176 -11.57 -14.25 3.79
C SER A 176 -10.80 -12.93 3.92
N LYS A 177 -10.34 -12.62 5.13
CA LYS A 177 -9.56 -11.40 5.41
C LYS A 177 -8.22 -11.36 4.65
N THR A 178 -7.86 -12.48 4.02
CA THR A 178 -6.66 -12.70 3.21
C THR A 178 -6.95 -12.70 1.71
N ALA A 179 -8.20 -12.45 1.29
CA ALA A 179 -8.58 -12.46 -0.11
C ALA A 179 -8.13 -11.21 -0.89
N GLY A 180 -7.84 -10.09 -0.23
CA GLY A 180 -7.20 -8.97 -0.92
C GLY A 180 -5.83 -9.38 -1.43
N TYR A 181 -5.42 -8.86 -2.59
CA TYR A 181 -4.13 -9.25 -3.18
C TYR A 181 -3.01 -9.16 -2.14
N TYR A 182 -2.43 -10.32 -1.87
CA TYR A 182 -1.25 -10.62 -1.07
C TYR A 182 -0.44 -11.55 -1.98
N PRO A 183 0.50 -11.04 -2.80
CA PRO A 183 1.24 -11.91 -3.71
C PRO A 183 2.07 -12.95 -2.95
N ASN A 184 2.57 -12.57 -1.77
CA ASN A 184 3.22 -13.46 -0.81
C ASN A 184 2.53 -13.26 0.54
N PRO A 185 1.37 -13.89 0.79
CA PRO A 185 0.76 -13.83 2.11
C PRO A 185 1.74 -14.50 3.09
N PRO A 186 2.01 -13.92 4.27
CA PRO A 186 2.72 -14.63 5.33
C PRO A 186 2.14 -16.03 5.48
N LEU A 187 2.97 -17.08 5.62
CA LEU A 187 2.54 -18.48 5.63
C LEU A 187 1.36 -18.74 6.61
N VAL A 188 1.31 -17.98 7.70
CA VAL A 188 0.29 -18.07 8.74
C VAL A 188 -1.07 -17.46 8.34
N LEU A 189 -1.11 -16.67 7.27
CA LEU A 189 -2.34 -16.20 6.62
C LEU A 189 -2.91 -17.21 5.62
N SER A 190 -2.11 -18.17 5.15
CA SER A 190 -2.50 -19.18 4.16
C SER A 190 -3.15 -20.42 4.77
N SER A 191 -3.02 -20.63 6.09
CA SER A 191 -3.63 -21.75 6.80
C SER A 191 -5.07 -21.42 7.21
N ASP A 192 -6.00 -21.44 6.24
CA ASP A 192 -7.44 -21.59 6.51
C ASP A 192 -7.90 -23.05 6.31
N GLY A 193 -6.95 -23.99 6.28
CA GLY A 193 -7.23 -25.41 6.16
C GLY A 193 -5.97 -26.22 6.42
N MET A 194 -6.09 -27.17 7.35
CA MET A 194 -5.13 -28.24 7.63
C MET A 194 -4.02 -27.94 8.65
N LEU A 195 -4.43 -27.74 9.91
CA LEU A 195 -3.70 -28.36 11.02
C LEU A 195 -4.03 -29.86 11.02
N THR A 196 -3.32 -30.64 10.19
CA THR A 196 -3.21 -32.09 10.45
C THR A 196 -2.04 -32.29 11.39
N THR A 197 -2.38 -32.63 12.62
CA THR A 197 -1.56 -33.40 13.57
C THR A 197 -0.65 -34.40 12.87
N LYS A 198 0.64 -34.34 13.20
CA LYS A 198 1.49 -35.51 13.44
C LYS A 198 2.60 -35.15 14.42
#